data_AF-D3SR81-F1
#
_entry.id   AF-D3SR81-F1
#
_cell.length_a   1.000
_cell.length_b   1.000
_cell.length_c   1.000
_cell.angle_alpha   90.00
_cell.angle_beta   90.00
_cell.angle_gamma   90.00
#
_symmetry.space_group_name_H-M   'P 1'
#
loop_
_entity.id
_entity.type
_entity.pdbx_description
1 polymer ?
#
loop_
_entity_poly.entity_id
_entity_poly.type
_entity_poly.pdbx_seq_one_letter_code
_entity_poly.pdbx_strand_id
1 'polypeptide(L)'
;MPRQTYRLAVSETDDGAGGLDATIYDEDEAIVASTRVASEEYDFEPPSQGVSDAETSFTADVTTIDLQFVHDSASIVFRVLGDRDEIATVRLPDEGESVG
;
A
#
# COMPACT_ATOMS: atom_id res chain seq x y z
N MET A 1 -10.18 13.56 18.32
CA MET A 1 -11.16 12.99 17.38
C MET A 1 -11.45 11.58 17.84
N PRO A 2 -12.57 10.92 17.45
CA PRO A 2 -12.76 9.52 17.80
C PRO A 2 -11.77 8.65 17.03
N ARG A 3 -11.39 7.51 17.63
CA ARG A 3 -10.62 6.46 16.98
C ARG A 3 -11.43 5.90 15.81
N GLN A 4 -10.91 6.03 14.60
CA GLN A 4 -11.46 5.38 13.41
C GLN A 4 -10.55 4.24 12.99
N THR A 5 -11.16 3.17 12.46
CA THR A 5 -10.43 2.01 11.97
C THR A 5 -10.34 2.09 10.46
N TYR A 6 -9.11 1.96 9.97
CA TYR A 6 -8.79 2.00 8.56
C TYR A 6 -8.25 0.65 8.12
N ARG A 7 -8.43 0.36 6.84
CA ARG A 7 -7.95 -0.86 6.18
C ARG A 7 -7.22 -0.47 4.91
N LEU A 8 -5.90 -0.68 4.90
CA LEU A 8 -5.09 -0.59 3.69
C LEU A 8 -5.16 -1.94 2.98
N ALA A 9 -5.62 -1.93 1.73
CA ALA A 9 -5.56 -3.07 0.82
C ALA A 9 -4.59 -2.71 -0.31
N VAL A 10 -3.62 -3.58 -0.57
CA VAL A 10 -2.77 -3.49 -1.75
C VAL A 10 -3.18 -4.58 -2.73
N SER A 11 -3.29 -4.23 -4.01
CA SER A 11 -3.67 -5.13 -5.10
C SER A 11 -2.80 -4.86 -6.31
N GLU A 12 -2.63 -5.87 -7.16
CA GLU A 12 -2.06 -5.65 -8.49
C GLU A 12 -3.04 -4.83 -9.34
N THR A 13 -2.48 -4.04 -10.25
CA THR A 13 -3.30 -3.27 -11.19
C THR A 13 -3.72 -4.16 -12.37
N ASP A 14 -5.01 -4.21 -12.67
CA ASP A 14 -5.60 -5.05 -13.75
C ASP A 14 -5.25 -4.58 -15.19
N ASP A 15 -4.49 -3.49 -15.33
CA ASP A 15 -4.28 -2.77 -16.60
C ASP A 15 -3.31 -3.46 -17.58
N GLY A 16 -2.88 -4.70 -17.30
CA GLY A 16 -1.99 -5.50 -18.16
C GLY A 16 -0.54 -5.00 -18.27
N ALA A 17 -0.27 -3.75 -17.90
CA ALA A 17 1.08 -3.15 -17.83
C ALA A 17 1.87 -3.55 -16.57
N GLY A 18 1.20 -4.19 -15.60
CA GLY A 18 1.76 -4.43 -14.27
C GLY A 18 1.72 -3.19 -13.39
N GLY A 19 1.75 -3.38 -12.08
CA GLY A 19 1.75 -2.30 -11.10
C GLY A 19 0.99 -2.65 -9.83
N LEU A 20 1.07 -1.78 -8.84
CA LEU A 20 0.41 -1.92 -7.55
C LEU A 20 -0.54 -0.76 -7.32
N ASP A 21 -1.78 -1.07 -6.94
CA ASP A 21 -2.72 -0.12 -6.37
C ASP A 21 -2.81 -0.37 -4.87
N ALA A 22 -2.65 0.68 -4.08
CA ALA A 22 -2.83 0.62 -2.64
C ALA A 22 -3.94 1.60 -2.26
N THR A 23 -4.99 1.09 -1.64
CA THR A 23 -6.19 1.84 -1.30
C THR A 23 -6.51 1.67 0.18
N ILE A 24 -6.79 2.78 0.85
CA ILE A 24 -7.22 2.81 2.25
C ILE A 24 -8.73 3.03 2.30
N TYR A 25 -9.39 2.13 3.01
CA TYR A 25 -10.80 2.17 3.32
C TYR A 25 -11.00 2.56 4.79
N ASP A 26 -12.02 3.36 5.06
CA ASP A 26 -12.50 3.65 6.42
C ASP A 26 -13.50 2.56 6.89
N GLU A 27 -14.06 2.71 8.10
CA GLU A 27 -15.00 1.75 8.69
C GLU A 27 -16.30 1.57 7.88
N ASP A 28 -16.67 2.57 7.07
CA ASP A 28 -17.80 2.52 6.13
C ASP A 28 -17.41 1.94 4.76
N GLU A 29 -16.22 1.35 4.64
CA GLU A 29 -15.64 0.88 3.36
C GLU A 29 -15.49 1.99 2.31
N ALA A 30 -15.49 3.25 2.74
CA ALA A 30 -15.26 4.41 1.88
C ALA A 30 -13.76 4.62 1.64
N ILE A 31 -13.39 4.92 0.40
CA ILE A 31 -12.00 5.22 0.01
C ILE A 31 -11.59 6.57 0.59
N VAL A 32 -10.62 6.58 1.51
CA VAL A 32 -10.08 7.80 2.11
C VAL A 32 -8.80 8.28 1.43
N ALA A 33 -7.98 7.35 0.95
CA ALA A 33 -6.75 7.62 0.23
C ALA A 33 -6.43 6.45 -0.69
N SER A 34 -5.83 6.72 -1.84
CA SER A 34 -5.28 5.69 -2.72
C SER A 34 -4.01 6.18 -3.39
N THR A 35 -3.14 5.24 -3.75
CA THR A 35 -1.93 5.50 -4.51
C THR A 35 -1.70 4.37 -5.51
N ARG A 36 -1.14 4.72 -6.67
CA ARG A 36 -0.84 3.77 -7.74
C ARG A 36 0.65 3.83 -8.05
N VAL A 37 1.27 2.66 -8.12
CA VAL A 37 2.67 2.47 -8.53
C VAL A 37 2.67 1.75 -9.86
N ALA A 38 3.13 2.42 -10.91
CA ALA A 38 3.33 1.80 -12.22
C ALA A 38 4.66 1.04 -12.22
N SER A 39 4.64 -0.25 -12.55
CA SER A 39 5.86 -1.08 -12.72
C SER A 39 6.80 -0.50 -13.77
N GLU A 40 6.24 0.01 -14.88
CA GLU A 40 6.99 0.60 -16.00
C GLU A 40 7.84 1.82 -15.59
N GLU A 41 7.44 2.55 -14.55
CA GLU A 41 8.13 3.77 -14.11
C GLU A 41 9.29 3.46 -13.15
N TYR A 42 9.26 2.29 -12.50
CA TYR A 42 10.19 1.90 -11.43
C TYR A 42 10.99 0.63 -11.73
N ASP A 43 10.83 0.02 -12.91
CA ASP A 43 11.50 -1.22 -13.35
C ASP A 43 11.37 -2.34 -12.29
N PHE A 44 10.16 -2.49 -11.74
CA PHE A 44 9.85 -3.43 -10.66
C PHE A 44 8.77 -4.41 -11.13
N GLU A 45 8.94 -5.70 -10.80
CA GLU A 45 7.94 -6.73 -11.05
C GLU A 45 7.21 -7.06 -9.74
N PRO A 46 5.92 -6.70 -9.61
CA PRO A 46 5.15 -7.05 -8.42
C PRO A 46 5.10 -8.57 -8.24
N PRO A 47 5.26 -9.06 -6.99
CA PRO A 47 5.16 -10.48 -6.72
C PRO A 47 3.74 -10.97 -7.00
N SER A 48 3.55 -11.73 -8.08
CA SER A 48 2.23 -12.20 -8.53
C SER A 48 1.53 -13.07 -7.49
N GLN A 49 2.25 -13.56 -6.47
CA GLN A 49 1.73 -14.44 -5.44
C GLN A 49 1.60 -13.80 -4.04
N GLY A 50 2.06 -12.55 -3.85
CA GLY A 50 2.15 -11.91 -2.52
C GLY A 50 1.50 -10.53 -2.39
N VAL A 51 1.03 -9.94 -3.49
CA VAL A 51 0.34 -8.64 -3.45
C VAL A 51 -1.11 -8.82 -3.04
N SER A 52 -1.77 -9.87 -3.53
CA SER A 52 -3.21 -10.09 -3.36
C SER A 52 -3.64 -10.34 -1.90
N ASP A 53 -2.68 -10.54 -0.99
CA ASP A 53 -2.85 -10.81 0.43
C ASP A 53 -2.27 -9.71 1.35
N ALA A 54 -1.68 -8.65 0.78
CA ALA A 54 -1.15 -7.54 1.56
C ALA A 54 -2.25 -6.56 2.02
N GLU A 55 -3.03 -6.99 3.01
CA GLU A 55 -4.01 -6.15 3.71
C GLU A 55 -3.54 -5.87 5.14
N THR A 56 -3.63 -4.62 5.60
CA THR A 56 -3.41 -4.28 7.00
C THR A 56 -4.50 -3.38 7.53
N SER A 57 -4.99 -3.68 8.73
CA SER A 57 -5.91 -2.81 9.46
C SER A 57 -5.19 -2.09 10.58
N PHE A 58 -5.53 -0.82 10.79
CA PHE A 58 -4.95 0.01 11.83
C PHE A 58 -6.00 1.01 12.34
N THR A 59 -5.89 1.38 13.61
CA THR A 59 -6.79 2.35 14.23
C THR A 59 -6.03 3.64 14.48
N ALA A 60 -6.57 4.77 14.04
CA ALA A 60 -5.96 6.08 14.21
C ALA A 60 -6.98 7.15 14.57
N ASP A 61 -6.51 8.16 15.31
CA ASP A 61 -7.29 9.31 15.75
C ASP A 61 -6.94 10.55 14.90
N VAL A 62 -7.11 10.46 13.57
CA VAL A 62 -6.62 11.49 12.62
C VAL A 62 -7.73 12.10 11.77
N THR A 63 -7.48 13.32 11.31
CA THR A 63 -8.36 14.12 10.42
C THR A 63 -8.17 13.77 8.96
N THR A 64 -6.96 13.39 8.59
CA THR A 64 -6.52 13.24 7.21
C THR A 64 -5.56 12.08 7.17
N ILE A 65 -5.83 11.17 6.24
CA ILE A 65 -4.97 10.06 5.90
C ILE A 65 -4.29 10.40 4.57
N ASP A 66 -2.99 10.16 4.50
CA ASP A 66 -2.18 10.32 3.31
C ASP A 66 -1.42 9.00 3.09
N LEU A 67 -1.44 8.50 1.86
CA LEU A 67 -0.79 7.25 1.50
C LEU A 67 0.39 7.55 0.58
N GLN A 68 1.59 7.25 1.05
CA GLN A 68 2.82 7.40 0.30
C GLN A 68 3.45 6.04 0.03
N PHE A 69 4.19 5.95 -1.06
CA PHE A 69 5.02 4.78 -1.32
C PHE A 69 6.46 5.23 -1.54
N VAL A 70 7.39 4.34 -1.18
CA VAL A 70 8.81 4.49 -1.44
C VAL A 70 9.26 3.20 -2.11
N HIS A 71 9.78 3.33 -3.33
CA HIS A 71 10.48 2.22 -3.96
C HIS A 71 11.95 2.24 -3.50
N ASP A 72 12.35 1.23 -2.76
CA ASP A 72 13.74 0.88 -2.57
C ASP A 72 14.08 -0.18 -3.63
N SER A 73 15.27 -0.16 -4.22
CA SER A 73 15.63 -0.98 -5.40
C SER A 73 15.34 -2.49 -5.33
N ALA A 74 14.94 -3.02 -4.18
CA ALA A 74 14.56 -4.42 -3.94
C ALA A 74 13.23 -4.59 -3.16
N SER A 75 12.49 -3.52 -2.87
CA SER A 75 11.25 -3.57 -2.10
C SER A 75 10.40 -2.31 -2.27
N ILE A 76 9.08 -2.48 -2.32
CA ILE A 76 8.13 -1.35 -2.23
C ILE A 76 7.65 -1.20 -0.80
N VAL A 77 7.71 0.03 -0.29
CA VAL A 77 7.27 0.36 1.07
C VAL A 77 6.12 1.37 1.00
N PHE A 78 4.92 0.94 1.33
CA PHE A 78 3.75 1.79 1.51
C PHE A 78 3.70 2.31 2.93
N ARG A 79 3.66 3.63 3.09
CA ARG A 79 3.56 4.34 4.38
C ARG A 79 2.24 5.07 4.46
N VAL A 80 1.52 4.80 5.53
CA VAL A 80 0.30 5.52 5.89
C VAL A 80 0.67 6.62 6.86
N LEU A 81 0.47 7.86 6.45
CA LEU A 81 0.58 9.01 7.32
C LEU A 81 -0.81 9.48 7.73
N GLY A 82 -1.00 9.79 9.00
CA GLY A 82 -2.20 10.46 9.50
C GLY A 82 -1.83 11.72 10.23
N ASP A 83 -2.44 12.84 9.84
CA ASP A 83 -2.08 14.18 10.34
C ASP A 83 -0.56 14.45 10.28
N ARG A 84 0.10 13.94 9.23
CA ARG A 84 1.57 14.01 8.99
C ARG A 84 2.43 13.13 9.91
N ASP A 85 1.84 12.30 10.74
CA ASP A 85 2.54 11.31 11.57
C ASP A 85 2.42 9.90 10.96
N GLU A 86 3.44 9.06 11.10
CA GLU A 86 3.42 7.70 10.54
C GLU A 86 2.54 6.79 11.40
N ILE A 87 1.45 6.27 10.83
CA ILE A 87 0.54 5.36 11.53
C ILE A 87 0.92 3.90 11.29
N ALA A 88 1.13 3.55 10.02
CA ALA A 88 1.33 2.18 9.59
C ALA A 88 2.23 2.12 8.36
N THR A 89 2.94 1.02 8.21
CA THR A 89 3.83 0.79 7.07
C THR A 89 3.72 -0.66 6.60
N VAL A 90 3.53 -0.86 5.30
CA VAL A 90 3.52 -2.17 4.64
C VAL A 90 4.72 -2.24 3.72
N ARG A 91 5.53 -3.28 3.87
CA ARG A 91 6.68 -3.55 3.00
C ARG A 91 6.37 -4.78 2.16
N LEU A 92 6.45 -4.63 0.85
CA LEU A 92 6.39 -5.70 -0.13
C LEU A 92 7.81 -5.98 -0.65
N PRO A 93 8.32 -7.21 -0.52
CA PRO A 93 9.55 -7.61 -1.19
C PRO A 93 9.33 -7.67 -2.71
N ASP A 94 10.36 -7.32 -3.48
CA ASP A 94 10.41 -7.65 -4.91
C ASP A 94 10.62 -9.17 -5.07
N GLU A 95 9.93 -9.81 -6.02
CA GLU A 95 10.03 -11.26 -6.24
C GLU A 95 11.36 -11.70 -6.90
N GLY A 96 12.39 -10.85 -6.89
CA GLY A 96 13.74 -11.16 -7.37
C GLY A 96 14.61 -12.04 -6.46
N GLU A 97 14.17 -12.42 -5.25
CA GLU A 97 14.95 -13.28 -4.35
C GLU A 97 14.18 -14.51 -3.82
N SER A 98 13.86 -15.45 -4.72
CA SER A 98 13.72 -16.85 -4.32
C SER A 98 15.11 -17.46 -4.14
N VAL A 99 15.57 -17.59 -2.90
CA VAL A 99 16.73 -18.42 -2.57
C VAL A 99 16.30 -19.89 -2.70
N GLY A 100 16.72 -20.56 -3.77
CA GLY A 100 16.48 -22.00 -3.98
C GLY A 100 17.27 -22.60 -5.13
#